data_AF-A0A7J5XK61-F1
#
_entry.id   AF-A0A7J5XK61-F1
#
_cell.length_a   1.000
_cell.length_b   1.000
_cell.length_c   1.000
_cell.angle_alpha   90.00
_cell.angle_beta   90.00
_cell.angle_gamma   90.00
#
_symmetry.space_group_name_H-M   'P 1'
#
loop_
_entity.id
_entity.type
_entity.pdbx_description
1 polymer ?
#
loop_
_entity_poly.entity_id
_entity_poly.type
_entity_poly.pdbx_seq_one_letter_code
_entity_poly.pdbx_strand_id
1 'polypeptide(L)'
;MIWRVTVPNLCSVMFLVCKRKLESKKEALLILSKELDTCQQERDQYQLMANQLRERHQGLKKKYRELIDGDPSLPPEKRNQVNLAQLLRDSRERAKKLTEEVKELAQRLTEAQGDSKLLRLTITRQRLGDEEVGPRHFPPMNMEEMEHNMKALTDELQDVKAERGVFREKTYRLNVELNHVLGNREARIIDVDALCMENSQLQEEVNLLKSNIMKYKELLLEEPGCSLPATPQSISDLKSLATALLETIHEKNLVIQHQRHTNRILGNRVGDLERKLKTLEVSGLWSLP
;
A
#
# COMPACT_ATOMS: atom_id res chain seq x y z
N MET A 1 16.92 72.25 57.57
CA MET A 1 15.99 72.38 56.42
C MET A 1 16.46 71.59 55.19
N ILE A 2 16.78 70.29 55.28
CA ILE A 2 17.30 69.53 54.10
C ILE A 2 16.52 68.23 53.84
N TRP A 3 15.74 67.72 54.79
CA TRP A 3 15.05 66.42 54.66
C TRP A 3 13.69 66.44 53.94
N ARG A 4 13.15 67.62 53.56
CA ARG A 4 11.84 67.71 52.88
C ARG A 4 11.89 67.70 51.35
N VAL A 5 13.06 67.81 50.71
CA VAL A 5 13.17 67.96 49.25
C VAL A 5 13.45 66.64 48.52
N THR A 6 13.92 65.59 49.22
CA THR A 6 14.38 64.34 48.58
C THR A 6 13.32 63.22 48.51
N VAL A 7 12.30 63.25 49.36
CA VAL A 7 11.25 62.21 49.44
C VAL A 7 10.26 62.22 48.25
N PRO A 8 9.83 63.37 47.69
CA PRO A 8 8.93 63.39 46.53
C PRO A 8 9.55 62.77 45.28
N ASN A 9 10.86 62.94 45.10
CA ASN A 9 11.59 62.42 43.93
C ASN A 9 11.71 60.89 43.94
N LEU A 10 11.91 60.26 45.11
CA LEU A 10 12.00 58.80 45.20
C LEU A 10 10.66 58.12 44.89
N CYS A 11 9.55 58.69 45.38
CA CYS A 11 8.20 58.18 45.13
C CYS A 11 7.81 58.31 43.65
N SER A 12 8.19 59.42 43.00
CA SER A 12 7.98 59.65 41.57
C SER A 12 8.77 58.65 40.70
N VAL A 13 10.03 58.38 41.05
CA VAL A 13 10.87 57.39 40.35
C VAL A 13 10.34 55.97 40.51
N MET A 14 9.96 55.57 41.73
CA MET A 14 9.35 54.24 41.98
C MET A 14 8.04 54.06 41.21
N PHE A 15 7.18 55.09 41.18
CA PHE A 15 5.94 55.07 40.40
C PHE A 15 6.22 54.88 38.89
N LEU A 16 7.23 55.57 38.34
CA LEU A 16 7.58 55.46 36.93
C LEU A 16 8.13 54.07 36.57
N VAL A 17 8.93 53.46 37.45
CA VAL A 17 9.41 52.07 37.29
C VAL A 17 8.25 51.08 37.33
N CYS A 18 7.33 51.22 38.28
CA CYS A 18 6.12 50.40 38.36
C CYS A 18 5.24 50.55 37.12
N LYS A 19 5.05 51.78 36.62
CA LYS A 19 4.30 52.05 35.38
C LYS A 19 4.94 51.35 34.17
N ARG A 20 6.26 51.47 33.98
CA ARG A 20 6.98 50.78 32.89
C ARG A 20 6.89 49.25 33.00
N LYS A 21 7.03 48.70 34.21
CA LYS A 21 6.86 47.25 34.45
C LYS A 21 5.44 46.78 34.15
N LEU A 22 4.43 47.58 34.48
CA LEU A 22 3.04 47.28 34.17
C LEU A 22 2.80 47.28 32.66
N GLU A 23 3.32 48.28 31.94
CA GLU A 23 3.20 48.33 30.47
C GLU A 23 3.92 47.17 29.79
N SER A 24 5.16 46.84 30.19
CA SER A 24 5.88 45.68 29.67
C SER A 24 5.14 44.36 29.92
N LYS A 25 4.46 44.21 31.06
CA LYS A 25 3.61 43.05 31.34
C LYS A 25 2.35 43.01 30.48
N LYS A 26 1.74 44.16 30.17
CA LYS A 26 0.59 44.25 29.25
C LYS A 26 1.01 43.85 27.84
N GLU A 27 2.16 44.34 27.38
CA GLU A 27 2.72 43.98 26.07
C GLU A 27 3.03 42.48 25.98
N ALA A 28 3.66 41.90 27.01
CA ALA A 28 3.92 40.47 27.07
C ALA A 28 2.63 39.63 27.05
N LEU A 29 1.60 40.06 27.79
CA LEU A 29 0.28 39.40 27.76
C LEU A 29 -0.37 39.48 26.37
N LEU A 30 -0.20 40.59 25.65
CA LEU A 30 -0.76 40.78 24.32
C LEU A 30 -0.07 39.89 23.28
N ILE A 31 1.25 39.69 23.40
CA ILE A 31 2.01 38.73 22.59
C ILE A 31 1.53 37.31 22.86
N LEU A 32 1.45 36.91 24.13
CA LEU A 32 0.99 35.58 24.53
C LEU A 32 -0.46 35.31 24.11
N SER A 33 -1.33 36.32 24.16
CA SER A 33 -2.71 36.20 23.66
C SER A 33 -2.74 35.93 22.17
N LYS A 34 -1.90 36.61 21.38
CA LYS A 34 -1.80 36.38 19.94
C LYS A 34 -1.25 34.99 19.61
N GLU A 35 -0.23 34.55 20.34
CA GLU A 35 0.35 33.21 20.18
C GLU A 35 -0.68 32.12 20.53
N LEU A 36 -1.47 32.34 21.59
CA LEU A 36 -2.56 31.44 21.96
C LEU A 36 -3.62 31.36 20.86
N ASP A 37 -4.01 32.49 20.27
CA ASP A 37 -4.98 32.53 19.18
C ASP A 37 -4.45 31.77 17.95
N THR A 38 -3.17 31.93 17.60
CA THR A 38 -2.55 31.16 16.51
C THR A 38 -2.52 29.66 16.80
N CYS A 39 -2.15 29.25 18.01
CA CYS A 39 -2.17 27.83 18.39
C CYS A 39 -3.59 27.24 18.37
N GLN A 40 -4.60 28.03 18.72
CA GLN A 40 -6.01 27.59 18.63
C GLN A 40 -6.43 27.38 17.18
N GLN A 41 -6.05 28.30 16.27
CA GLN A 41 -6.32 28.16 14.84
C GLN A 41 -5.64 26.91 14.25
N GLU A 42 -4.37 26.68 14.59
CA GLU A 42 -3.63 25.49 14.15
C GLU A 42 -4.31 24.20 14.66
N ARG A 43 -4.68 24.15 15.94
CA ARG A 43 -5.42 23.01 16.51
C ARG A 43 -6.72 22.76 15.75
N ASP A 44 -7.51 23.80 15.50
CA ASP A 44 -8.81 23.68 14.82
C ASP A 44 -8.63 23.21 13.37
N GLN A 45 -7.58 23.67 12.70
CA GLN A 45 -7.19 23.20 11.37
C GLN A 45 -6.81 21.71 11.39
N TYR A 46 -5.98 21.27 12.34
CA TYR A 46 -5.63 19.86 12.47
C TYR A 46 -6.83 18.98 12.82
N GLN A 47 -7.74 19.49 13.66
CA GLN A 47 -8.99 18.80 13.99
C GLN A 47 -9.86 18.59 12.74
N LEU A 48 -9.96 19.61 11.88
CA LEU A 48 -10.69 19.50 10.60
C LEU A 48 -10.06 18.46 9.68
N MET A 49 -8.73 18.48 9.52
CA MET A 49 -8.00 17.52 8.69
C MET A 49 -8.19 16.08 9.20
N ALA A 50 -8.12 15.87 10.52
CA ALA A 50 -8.36 14.57 11.14
C ALA A 50 -9.78 14.07 10.88
N ASN A 51 -10.79 14.94 10.97
CA ASN A 51 -12.18 14.60 10.67
C ASN A 51 -12.37 14.24 9.19
N GLN A 52 -11.80 15.01 8.26
CA GLN A 52 -11.84 14.70 6.83
C GLN A 52 -11.20 13.36 6.51
N LEU A 53 -10.05 13.05 7.11
CA LEU A 53 -9.37 11.78 6.95
C LEU A 53 -10.22 10.62 7.50
N ARG A 54 -10.86 10.81 8.65
CA ARG A 54 -11.77 9.83 9.26
C ARG A 54 -12.98 9.54 8.39
N GLU A 55 -13.61 10.57 7.82
CA GLU A 55 -14.73 10.42 6.89
C GLU A 55 -14.32 9.66 5.62
N ARG A 56 -13.17 10.01 5.01
CA ARG A 56 -12.63 9.27 3.86
C ARG A 56 -12.40 7.80 4.20
N HIS A 57 -11.79 7.53 5.36
CA HIS A 57 -11.54 6.17 5.80
C HIS A 57 -12.84 5.39 6.04
N GLN A 58 -13.86 6.00 6.65
CA GLN A 58 -15.18 5.38 6.81
C GLN A 58 -15.87 5.11 5.47
N GLY A 59 -15.81 6.06 4.53
CA GLY A 59 -16.36 5.89 3.19
C GLY A 59 -15.67 4.75 2.43
N LEU A 60 -14.34 4.66 2.53
CA LEU A 60 -13.57 3.58 1.92
C LEU A 60 -13.93 2.23 2.57
N LYS A 61 -13.99 2.17 3.91
CA LYS A 61 -14.40 0.99 4.66
C LYS A 61 -15.80 0.51 4.28
N LYS A 62 -16.73 1.44 4.04
CA LYS A 62 -18.09 1.14 3.56
C LYS A 62 -18.05 0.51 2.16
N LYS A 63 -17.29 1.10 1.22
CA LYS A 63 -17.09 0.53 -0.13
C LYS A 63 -16.45 -0.85 -0.10
N TYR A 64 -15.43 -1.07 0.72
CA TYR A 64 -14.81 -2.38 0.88
C TYR A 64 -15.79 -3.42 1.45
N ARG A 65 -16.62 -3.02 2.41
CA ARG A 65 -17.67 -3.89 2.94
C ARG A 65 -18.71 -4.24 1.87
N GLU A 66 -19.12 -3.28 1.06
CA GLU A 66 -20.05 -3.51 -0.07
C GLU A 66 -19.45 -4.43 -1.16
N LEU A 67 -18.13 -4.41 -1.35
CA LEU A 67 -17.42 -5.30 -2.29
C LEU A 67 -17.21 -6.73 -1.76
N ILE A 68 -17.01 -6.87 -0.44
CA ILE A 68 -16.79 -8.18 0.22
C ILE A 68 -18.13 -8.87 0.48
N ASP A 69 -19.11 -8.09 0.94
CA ASP A 69 -20.49 -8.48 0.94
C ASP A 69 -20.98 -8.31 -0.52
N GLY A 70 -21.88 -7.43 -0.91
CA GLY A 70 -22.58 -7.49 -2.22
C GLY A 70 -24.00 -8.03 -2.05
N ASP A 71 -24.68 -8.55 -3.08
CA ASP A 71 -26.08 -9.01 -2.93
C ASP A 71 -26.18 -10.31 -2.08
N PRO A 72 -26.88 -10.33 -0.93
CA PRO A 72 -27.01 -11.52 -0.07
C PRO A 72 -27.74 -12.70 -0.73
N SER A 73 -28.43 -12.48 -1.85
CA SER A 73 -29.18 -13.50 -2.57
C SER A 73 -28.32 -14.44 -3.44
N LEU A 74 -27.03 -14.12 -3.64
CA LEU A 74 -26.16 -14.84 -4.58
C LEU A 74 -25.01 -15.60 -3.87
N PRO A 75 -24.68 -16.83 -4.30
CA PRO A 75 -23.54 -17.59 -3.80
C PRO A 75 -22.20 -16.83 -3.95
N PRO A 76 -21.23 -17.02 -3.03
CA PRO A 76 -19.97 -16.25 -2.99
C PRO A 76 -19.17 -16.33 -4.31
N GLU A 77 -19.21 -17.46 -5.01
CA GLU A 77 -18.53 -17.63 -6.30
C GLU A 77 -19.12 -16.77 -7.42
N LYS A 78 -20.45 -16.64 -7.50
CA LYS A 78 -21.13 -15.79 -8.48
C LYS A 78 -20.98 -14.30 -8.15
N ARG A 79 -20.96 -13.95 -6.86
CA ARG A 79 -20.76 -12.59 -6.34
C ARG A 79 -19.39 -12.04 -6.72
N ASN A 80 -18.34 -12.85 -6.55
CA ASN A 80 -16.98 -12.50 -6.94
C ASN A 80 -16.83 -12.32 -8.46
N GLN A 81 -17.48 -13.16 -9.27
CA GLN A 81 -17.48 -13.01 -10.72
C GLN A 81 -18.20 -11.73 -11.18
N VAL A 82 -19.33 -11.39 -10.57
CA VAL A 82 -20.08 -10.15 -10.90
C VAL A 82 -19.29 -8.90 -10.49
N ASN A 83 -18.65 -8.92 -9.31
CA ASN A 83 -17.81 -7.80 -8.84
C ASN A 83 -16.56 -7.61 -9.72
N LEU A 84 -15.91 -8.70 -10.12
CA LEU A 84 -14.77 -8.65 -11.04
C LEU A 84 -15.19 -8.12 -12.42
N ALA A 85 -16.33 -8.58 -12.94
CA ALA A 85 -16.87 -8.09 -14.21
C ALA A 85 -17.19 -6.59 -14.16
N GLN A 86 -17.73 -6.09 -13.05
CA GLN A 86 -17.98 -4.66 -12.87
C GLN A 86 -16.68 -3.85 -12.79
N LEU A 87 -15.70 -4.29 -12.01
CA LEU A 87 -14.38 -3.64 -11.90
C LEU A 87 -13.66 -3.58 -13.26
N LEU A 88 -13.74 -4.65 -14.05
CA LEU A 88 -13.16 -4.69 -15.39
C LEU A 88 -13.86 -3.69 -16.33
N ARG A 89 -15.20 -3.60 -16.28
CA ARG A 89 -15.97 -2.60 -17.03
C ARG A 89 -15.57 -1.17 -16.64
N ASP A 90 -15.52 -0.88 -15.34
CA ASP A 90 -15.17 0.45 -14.83
C ASP A 90 -13.72 0.83 -15.17
N SER A 91 -12.78 -0.13 -15.14
CA SER A 91 -11.41 0.11 -15.57
C SER A 91 -11.33 0.42 -17.07
N ARG A 92 -12.09 -0.32 -17.89
CA ARG A 92 -12.13 -0.13 -19.34
C ARG A 92 -12.77 1.20 -19.72
N GLU A 93 -13.77 1.64 -18.98
CA GLU A 93 -14.43 2.93 -19.20
C GLU A 93 -13.54 4.10 -18.77
N ARG A 94 -12.82 3.98 -17.65
CA ARG A 94 -11.78 4.96 -17.27
C ARG A 94 -10.67 5.06 -18.31
N ALA A 95 -10.22 3.93 -18.86
CA ALA A 95 -9.22 3.92 -19.93
C ALA A 95 -9.72 4.64 -21.19
N LYS A 96 -11.01 4.50 -21.55
CA LYS A 96 -11.61 5.25 -22.67
C LYS A 96 -11.63 6.76 -22.40
N LYS A 97 -12.09 7.19 -21.22
CA LYS A 97 -12.13 8.61 -20.85
C LYS A 97 -10.74 9.26 -20.88
N LEU A 98 -9.74 8.60 -20.29
CA LEU A 98 -8.35 9.07 -20.34
C LEU A 98 -7.82 9.15 -21.78
N THR A 99 -8.22 8.20 -22.64
CA THR A 99 -7.84 8.26 -24.06
C THR A 99 -8.47 9.45 -24.78
N GLU A 100 -9.71 9.80 -24.45
CA GLU A 100 -10.39 10.99 -24.99
C GLU A 100 -9.75 12.28 -24.48
N GLU A 101 -9.44 12.38 -23.18
CA GLU A 101 -8.74 13.53 -22.60
C GLU A 101 -7.34 13.74 -23.21
N VAL A 102 -6.59 12.66 -23.44
CA VAL A 102 -5.28 12.74 -24.11
C VAL A 102 -5.43 13.28 -25.53
N LYS A 103 -6.47 12.87 -26.27
CA LYS A 103 -6.74 13.40 -27.62
C LYS A 103 -7.11 14.89 -27.57
N GLU A 104 -7.95 15.29 -26.63
CA GLU A 104 -8.34 16.69 -26.46
C GLU A 104 -7.15 17.57 -26.09
N LEU A 105 -6.31 17.14 -25.15
CA LEU A 105 -5.10 17.87 -24.76
C LEU A 105 -4.10 17.96 -25.91
N ALA A 106 -3.94 16.90 -26.70
CA ALA A 106 -3.10 16.93 -27.89
C ALA A 106 -3.62 17.94 -28.92
N GLN A 107 -4.93 18.01 -29.14
CA GLN A 107 -5.54 19.00 -30.01
C GLN A 107 -5.30 20.44 -29.49
N ARG A 108 -5.57 20.71 -28.21
CA ARG A 108 -5.33 22.03 -27.60
C ARG A 108 -3.85 22.45 -27.69
N LEU A 109 -2.92 21.50 -27.57
CA LEU A 109 -1.50 21.77 -27.74
C LEU A 109 -1.19 22.19 -29.19
N THR A 110 -1.76 21.51 -30.18
CA THR A 110 -1.56 21.87 -31.60
C THR A 110 -2.12 23.24 -31.94
N GLU A 111 -3.29 23.59 -31.39
CA GLU A 111 -3.92 24.90 -31.56
C GLU A 111 -3.04 26.01 -30.95
N ALA A 112 -2.62 25.85 -29.70
CA ALA A 112 -1.74 26.82 -29.02
C ALA A 112 -0.37 26.98 -29.71
N GLN A 113 0.18 25.90 -30.28
CA GLN A 113 1.39 25.97 -31.09
C GLN A 113 1.18 26.76 -32.39
N GLY A 114 0.02 26.62 -33.03
CA GLY A 114 -0.40 27.41 -34.19
C GLY A 114 -0.51 28.89 -33.86
N ASP A 115 -1.21 29.23 -32.78
CA ASP A 115 -1.39 30.60 -32.30
C ASP A 115 -0.04 31.26 -31.99
N SER A 116 0.86 30.53 -31.31
CA SER A 116 2.19 31.02 -30.98
C SER A 116 3.05 31.28 -32.22
N LYS A 117 2.87 30.51 -33.31
CA LYS A 117 3.53 30.80 -34.61
C LYS A 117 2.93 32.05 -35.25
N LEU A 118 1.60 32.20 -35.23
CA LEU A 118 0.93 33.35 -35.82
C LEU A 118 1.30 34.65 -35.08
N LEU A 119 1.31 34.64 -33.75
CA LEU A 119 1.75 35.76 -32.93
C LEU A 119 3.20 36.16 -33.23
N ARG A 120 4.10 35.19 -33.35
CA ARG A 120 5.49 35.44 -33.76
C ARG A 120 5.57 36.09 -35.14
N LEU A 121 4.81 35.60 -36.12
CA LEU A 121 4.76 36.18 -37.46
C LEU A 121 4.21 37.62 -37.44
N THR A 122 3.16 37.87 -36.68
CA THR A 122 2.55 39.20 -36.53
C THR A 122 3.50 40.20 -35.87
N ILE A 123 4.20 39.79 -34.80
CA ILE A 123 5.23 40.61 -34.15
C ILE A 123 6.36 40.93 -35.13
N THR A 124 6.84 39.95 -35.90
CA THR A 124 7.88 40.18 -36.93
C THR A 124 7.39 41.14 -38.02
N ARG A 125 6.13 41.00 -38.48
CA ARG A 125 5.54 41.90 -39.49
C ARG A 125 5.36 43.33 -38.97
N GLN A 126 4.95 43.51 -37.72
CA GLN A 126 4.89 44.83 -37.08
C GLN A 126 6.28 45.47 -36.93
N ARG A 127 7.32 44.67 -36.63
CA ARG A 127 8.71 45.15 -36.54
C ARG A 127 9.32 45.54 -37.89
N LEU A 128 8.87 44.93 -38.99
CA LEU A 128 9.33 45.24 -40.35
C LEU A 128 8.54 46.39 -41.01
N GLY A 129 7.44 46.83 -40.39
CA GLY A 129 6.62 47.95 -40.87
C GLY A 129 6.93 49.29 -40.20
N ASP A 130 7.91 49.34 -39.29
CA ASP A 130 8.17 50.51 -38.44
C ASP A 130 9.68 50.86 -38.52
N GLU A 131 10.06 51.64 -39.53
CA GLU A 131 11.45 52.14 -39.70
C GLU A 131 11.84 53.27 -38.73
N GLU A 132 10.99 53.64 -37.76
CA GLU A 132 11.16 54.88 -36.98
C GLU A 132 11.06 54.70 -35.44
N VAL A 133 11.61 53.62 -34.87
CA VAL A 133 11.75 53.54 -33.40
C VAL A 133 13.15 53.12 -32.99
N GLY A 134 13.92 54.12 -32.54
CA GLY A 134 15.30 54.01 -32.06
C GLY A 134 15.52 53.01 -30.92
N PRO A 135 16.79 52.71 -30.60
CA PRO A 135 17.16 51.62 -29.71
C PRO A 135 16.67 51.90 -28.28
N ARG A 136 15.68 51.13 -27.84
CA ARG A 136 15.23 51.14 -26.44
C ARG A 136 16.32 50.51 -25.58
N HIS A 137 16.99 51.33 -24.78
CA HIS A 137 17.87 50.88 -23.71
C HIS A 137 17.01 50.28 -22.58
N PHE A 138 17.17 48.97 -22.33
CA PHE A 138 16.60 48.30 -21.17
C PHE A 138 17.57 48.41 -19.98
N PRO A 139 17.10 48.70 -18.75
CA PRO A 139 17.95 48.83 -17.58
C PRO A 139 18.70 47.52 -17.24
N PRO A 140 19.98 47.56 -16.80
CA PRO A 140 20.80 46.36 -16.56
C PRO A 140 20.43 45.58 -15.28
N MET A 141 19.45 46.03 -14.50
CA MET A 141 19.18 45.52 -13.15
C MET A 141 18.58 44.11 -13.08
N ASN A 142 18.25 43.48 -14.20
CA ASN A 142 17.73 42.11 -14.24
C ASN A 142 18.76 41.08 -14.73
N MET A 143 19.93 41.52 -15.20
CA MET A 143 20.90 40.61 -15.81
C MET A 143 21.73 39.89 -14.73
N GLU A 144 22.22 40.64 -13.74
CA GLU A 144 23.00 40.09 -12.62
C GLU A 144 22.15 39.19 -11.72
N GLU A 145 20.90 39.59 -11.42
CA GLU A 145 19.96 38.73 -10.67
C GLU A 145 19.58 37.46 -11.44
N MET A 146 19.38 37.57 -12.77
CA MET A 146 19.12 36.40 -13.61
C MET A 146 20.34 35.48 -13.70
N GLU A 147 21.55 36.02 -13.75
CA GLU A 147 22.80 35.25 -13.74
C GLU A 147 22.99 34.51 -12.42
N HIS A 148 22.71 35.16 -11.29
CA HIS A 148 22.72 34.50 -9.98
C HIS A 148 21.67 33.40 -9.86
N ASN A 149 20.44 33.66 -10.32
CA ASN A 149 19.37 32.67 -10.31
C ASN A 149 19.69 31.49 -11.24
N MET A 150 20.25 31.75 -12.42
CA MET A 150 20.67 30.70 -13.35
C MET A 150 21.80 29.85 -12.77
N LYS A 151 22.72 30.45 -12.03
CA LYS A 151 23.79 29.74 -11.32
C LYS A 151 23.24 28.88 -10.18
N ALA A 152 22.35 29.42 -9.35
CA ALA A 152 21.68 28.67 -8.28
C ALA A 152 20.90 27.46 -8.82
N LEU A 153 20.13 27.66 -9.89
CA LEU A 153 19.39 26.57 -10.55
C LEU A 153 20.31 25.53 -11.19
N THR A 154 21.50 25.94 -11.64
CA THR A 154 22.50 25.01 -12.19
C THR A 154 23.11 24.14 -11.10
N ASP A 155 23.40 24.73 -9.95
CA ASP A 155 23.92 24.03 -8.76
C ASP A 155 22.86 23.04 -8.23
N GLU A 156 21.61 23.48 -8.06
CA GLU A 156 20.49 22.61 -7.67
C GLU A 156 20.28 21.45 -8.65
N LEU A 157 20.38 21.70 -9.97
CA LEU A 157 20.29 20.65 -10.99
C LEU A 157 21.41 19.62 -10.84
N GLN A 158 22.61 20.07 -10.43
CA GLN A 158 23.76 19.19 -10.23
C GLN A 158 23.57 18.31 -8.98
N ASP A 159 23.02 18.88 -7.91
CA ASP A 159 22.67 18.14 -6.69
C ASP A 159 21.59 17.08 -6.95
N VAL A 160 20.50 17.46 -7.65
CA VAL A 160 19.43 16.52 -8.03
C VAL A 160 19.97 15.40 -8.94
N LYS A 161 20.92 15.70 -9.83
CA LYS A 161 21.58 14.67 -10.65
C LYS A 161 22.40 13.70 -9.81
N ALA A 162 23.10 14.19 -8.78
CA ALA A 162 23.88 13.37 -7.86
C ALA A 162 22.95 12.46 -7.03
N GLU A 163 21.88 13.01 -6.46
CA GLU A 163 20.87 12.25 -5.71
C GLU A 163 20.23 11.15 -6.57
N ARG A 164 19.85 11.48 -7.81
CA ARG A 164 19.33 10.49 -8.77
C ARG A 164 20.34 9.38 -9.03
N GLY A 165 21.64 9.68 -9.06
CA GLY A 165 22.71 8.68 -9.14
C GLY A 165 22.69 7.71 -7.96
N VAL A 166 22.58 8.24 -6.74
CA VAL A 166 22.49 7.44 -5.50
C VAL A 166 21.24 6.56 -5.49
N PHE A 167 20.09 7.07 -5.91
CA PHE A 167 18.86 6.27 -6.00
C PHE A 167 18.93 5.18 -7.07
N ARG A 168 19.61 5.45 -8.19
CA ARG A 168 19.84 4.45 -9.24
C ARG A 168 20.71 3.30 -8.73
N GLU A 169 21.79 3.62 -8.01
CA GLU A 169 22.67 2.63 -7.40
C GLU A 169 21.94 1.81 -6.32
N LYS A 170 21.12 2.47 -5.49
CA LYS A 170 20.28 1.78 -4.50
C LYS A 170 19.32 0.79 -5.16
N THR A 171 18.66 1.20 -6.24
CA THR A 171 17.77 0.33 -7.02
C THR A 171 18.53 -0.84 -7.64
N TYR A 172 19.73 -0.58 -8.20
CA TYR A 172 20.58 -1.63 -8.77
C TYR A 172 20.98 -2.68 -7.71
N ARG A 173 21.48 -2.23 -6.56
CA ARG A 173 21.86 -3.11 -5.44
C ARG A 173 20.67 -3.91 -4.91
N LEU A 174 19.52 -3.25 -4.72
CA LEU A 174 18.31 -3.92 -4.25
C LEU A 174 17.82 -4.97 -5.26
N ASN A 175 17.95 -4.68 -6.56
CA ASN A 175 17.62 -5.63 -7.62
C ASN A 175 18.58 -6.82 -7.64
N VAL A 176 19.88 -6.61 -7.40
CA VAL A 176 20.85 -7.70 -7.26
C VAL A 176 20.52 -8.59 -6.05
N GLU A 177 20.25 -7.99 -4.89
CA GLU A 177 19.83 -8.72 -3.68
C GLU A 177 18.50 -9.46 -3.89
N LEU A 178 17.53 -8.82 -4.55
CA LEU A 178 16.26 -9.44 -4.89
C LEU A 178 16.46 -10.62 -5.84
N ASN A 179 17.30 -10.48 -6.86
CA ASN A 179 17.63 -11.58 -7.77
C ASN A 179 18.41 -12.70 -7.07
N HIS A 180 19.20 -12.37 -6.04
CA HIS A 180 19.87 -13.38 -5.22
C HIS A 180 18.87 -14.14 -4.33
N VAL A 181 17.92 -13.43 -3.71
CA VAL A 181 16.84 -13.99 -2.88
C VAL A 181 15.86 -14.82 -3.70
N LEU A 182 15.49 -14.35 -4.90
CA LEU A 182 14.60 -15.05 -5.82
C LEU A 182 15.32 -16.16 -6.59
N GLY A 183 16.62 -16.02 -6.82
CA GLY A 183 17.39 -16.90 -7.69
C GLY A 183 18.08 -18.07 -6.99
N ASN A 184 18.29 -18.07 -5.67
CA ASN A 184 19.23 -19.05 -5.12
C ASN A 184 19.08 -19.53 -3.67
N ARG A 185 17.89 -19.98 -3.25
CA ARG A 185 17.75 -21.01 -2.19
C ARG A 185 16.48 -21.83 -2.37
N GLU A 186 16.59 -23.03 -2.96
CA GLU A 186 15.70 -24.21 -2.79
C GLU A 186 14.18 -23.99 -2.66
N ALA A 187 13.66 -22.87 -3.10
CA ALA A 187 12.27 -22.71 -3.43
C ALA A 187 12.11 -23.39 -4.78
N ARG A 188 11.93 -24.72 -4.73
CA ARG A 188 10.94 -25.34 -5.60
C ARG A 188 9.74 -24.41 -5.49
N ILE A 189 9.50 -23.61 -6.53
CA ILE A 189 8.18 -23.05 -6.75
C ILE A 189 7.33 -24.31 -6.81
N ILE A 190 6.64 -24.57 -5.71
CA ILE A 190 5.72 -25.68 -5.62
C ILE A 190 4.64 -25.29 -6.61
N ASP A 191 4.68 -25.95 -7.76
CA ASP A 191 3.70 -25.78 -8.80
C ASP A 191 2.35 -26.17 -8.19
N VAL A 192 1.54 -25.14 -7.91
CA VAL A 192 0.23 -25.28 -7.29
C VAL A 192 -0.67 -26.10 -8.19
N ASP A 193 -0.49 -26.03 -9.51
CA ASP A 193 -1.27 -26.81 -10.48
C ASP A 193 -0.86 -28.29 -10.40
N ALA A 194 0.44 -28.59 -10.27
CA ALA A 194 0.92 -29.96 -10.02
C ALA A 194 0.34 -30.55 -8.72
N LEU A 195 0.33 -29.77 -7.63
CA LEU A 195 -0.31 -30.19 -6.38
C LEU A 195 -1.83 -30.33 -6.50
N CYS A 196 -2.51 -29.47 -7.27
CA CYS A 196 -3.95 -29.58 -7.48
C CYS A 196 -4.29 -30.85 -8.27
N MET A 197 -3.48 -31.21 -9.28
CA MET A 197 -3.64 -32.45 -10.03
C MET A 197 -3.42 -33.68 -9.15
N GLU A 198 -2.35 -33.70 -8.36
CA GLU A 198 -2.08 -34.80 -7.42
C GLU A 198 -3.21 -34.96 -6.39
N ASN A 199 -3.71 -33.85 -5.85
CA ASN A 199 -4.82 -33.87 -4.90
C ASN A 199 -6.13 -34.38 -5.54
N SER A 200 -6.39 -34.03 -6.81
CA SER A 200 -7.56 -34.55 -7.54
C SER A 200 -7.46 -36.06 -7.76
N GLN A 201 -6.29 -36.56 -8.15
CA GLN A 201 -6.06 -38.00 -8.36
C GLN A 201 -6.21 -38.78 -7.04
N LEU A 202 -5.63 -38.29 -5.94
CA LEU A 202 -5.78 -38.90 -4.62
C LEU A 202 -7.24 -38.91 -4.16
N GLN A 203 -8.01 -37.87 -4.47
CA GLN A 203 -9.44 -37.81 -4.13
C GLN A 203 -10.27 -38.86 -4.91
N GLU A 204 -9.95 -39.07 -6.19
CA GLU A 204 -10.56 -40.14 -7.00
C GLU A 204 -10.22 -41.52 -6.43
N GLU A 205 -8.97 -41.76 -6.04
CA GLU A 205 -8.53 -43.02 -5.45
C GLU A 205 -9.22 -43.29 -4.10
N VAL A 206 -9.36 -42.26 -3.25
CA VAL A 206 -10.13 -42.34 -2.00
C VAL A 206 -11.59 -42.69 -2.27
N ASN A 207 -12.20 -42.11 -3.31
CA ASN A 207 -13.59 -42.41 -3.67
C ASN A 207 -13.74 -43.85 -4.18
N LEU A 208 -12.78 -44.33 -4.97
CA LEU A 208 -12.76 -45.72 -5.44
C LEU A 208 -12.63 -46.71 -4.27
N LEU A 209 -11.71 -46.43 -3.34
CA LEU A 209 -11.53 -47.24 -2.12
C LEU A 209 -12.78 -47.23 -1.25
N LYS A 210 -13.45 -46.09 -1.09
CA LYS A 210 -14.74 -46.01 -0.36
C LYS A 210 -15.82 -46.86 -1.04
N SER A 211 -15.92 -46.80 -2.37
CA SER A 211 -16.86 -47.63 -3.14
C SER A 211 -16.56 -49.12 -2.98
N ASN A 212 -15.29 -49.52 -3.04
CA ASN A 212 -14.89 -50.90 -2.82
C ASN A 212 -15.18 -51.37 -1.39
N ILE A 213 -14.89 -50.55 -0.38
CA ILE A 213 -15.25 -50.86 1.01
C ILE A 213 -16.76 -51.01 1.16
N MET A 214 -17.57 -50.14 0.54
CA MET A 214 -19.02 -50.25 0.56
C MET A 214 -19.51 -51.55 -0.08
N LYS A 215 -18.97 -51.93 -1.25
CA LYS A 215 -19.28 -53.20 -1.92
C LYS A 215 -18.93 -54.40 -1.05
N TYR A 216 -17.72 -54.45 -0.48
CA TYR A 216 -17.33 -55.54 0.40
C TYR A 216 -18.16 -55.58 1.69
N LYS A 217 -18.57 -54.42 2.21
CA LYS A 217 -19.47 -54.31 3.36
C LYS A 217 -20.87 -54.82 3.03
N GLU A 218 -21.42 -54.50 1.86
CA GLU A 218 -22.69 -55.05 1.36
C GLU A 218 -22.60 -56.57 1.19
N LEU A 219 -21.56 -57.08 0.53
CA LEU A 219 -21.32 -58.51 0.39
C LEU A 219 -21.16 -59.25 1.73
N LEU A 220 -20.61 -58.58 2.75
CA LEU A 220 -20.53 -59.14 4.11
C LEU A 220 -21.88 -59.11 4.85
N LEU A 221 -22.77 -58.17 4.52
CA LEU A 221 -24.07 -57.98 5.18
C LEU A 221 -25.18 -58.82 4.52
N GLU A 222 -25.04 -59.18 3.24
CA GLU A 222 -26.03 -60.01 2.50
C GLU A 222 -25.88 -61.52 2.71
N GLU A 223 -24.94 -61.99 3.53
CA GLU A 223 -24.75 -63.43 3.80
C GLU A 223 -25.19 -63.85 5.22
N PRO A 224 -26.47 -64.20 5.44
CA PRO A 224 -26.85 -65.10 6.52
C PRO A 224 -26.54 -66.55 6.08
N GLY A 225 -25.27 -66.94 6.18
CA GLY A 225 -24.85 -68.34 6.17
C GLY A 225 -24.12 -68.81 4.93
N CYS A 226 -22.84 -68.45 4.79
CA CYS A 226 -21.91 -69.18 3.94
C CYS A 226 -20.80 -69.81 4.80
N SER A 227 -20.92 -71.11 5.08
CA SER A 227 -19.75 -71.93 5.39
C SER A 227 -18.92 -72.03 4.10
N LEU A 228 -18.03 -71.06 3.87
CA LEU A 228 -16.95 -71.20 2.90
C LEU A 228 -16.17 -72.46 3.26
N PRO A 229 -15.87 -73.37 2.30
CA PRO A 229 -15.07 -74.53 2.60
C PRO A 229 -13.71 -74.03 3.07
N ALA A 230 -13.39 -74.29 4.35
CA ALA A 230 -12.13 -73.97 4.99
C ALA A 230 -11.00 -74.80 4.37
N THR A 231 -10.69 -74.52 3.11
CA THR A 231 -9.56 -75.11 2.42
C THR A 231 -8.30 -74.44 2.97
N PRO A 232 -7.21 -75.19 3.20
CA PRO A 232 -5.95 -74.63 3.70
C PRO A 232 -5.47 -73.42 2.88
N GLN A 233 -5.76 -73.43 1.58
CA GLN A 233 -5.42 -72.36 0.65
C GLN A 233 -6.19 -71.06 0.95
N SER A 234 -7.53 -71.12 1.09
CA SER A 234 -8.36 -69.94 1.39
C SER A 234 -7.97 -69.26 2.71
N ILE A 235 -7.56 -70.05 3.71
CA ILE A 235 -7.09 -69.55 5.01
C ILE A 235 -5.72 -68.87 4.86
N SER A 236 -4.84 -69.43 4.03
CA SER A 236 -3.53 -68.83 3.71
C SER A 236 -3.68 -67.49 2.99
N ASP A 237 -4.57 -67.43 1.99
CA ASP A 237 -4.82 -66.22 1.20
C ASP A 237 -5.44 -65.12 2.07
N LEU A 238 -6.39 -65.47 2.95
CA LEU A 238 -6.94 -64.54 3.93
C LEU A 238 -5.89 -64.01 4.91
N LYS A 239 -4.98 -64.86 5.38
CA LYS A 239 -3.88 -64.43 6.27
C LYS A 239 -2.93 -63.48 5.55
N SER A 240 -2.58 -63.79 4.29
CA SER A 240 -1.74 -62.94 3.45
C SER A 240 -2.38 -61.57 3.19
N LEU A 241 -3.68 -61.55 2.89
CA LEU A 241 -4.44 -60.32 2.72
C LEU A 241 -4.52 -59.50 4.01
N ALA A 242 -4.75 -60.15 5.17
CA ALA A 242 -4.77 -59.48 6.45
C ALA A 242 -3.42 -58.85 6.81
N THR A 243 -2.30 -59.53 6.52
CA THR A 243 -0.95 -58.97 6.70
C THR A 243 -0.69 -57.78 5.78
N ALA A 244 -1.05 -57.89 4.50
CA ALA A 244 -0.88 -56.79 3.55
C ALA A 244 -1.72 -55.55 3.92
N LEU A 245 -2.96 -55.75 4.40
CA LEU A 245 -3.81 -54.67 4.89
C LEU A 245 -3.24 -54.03 6.17
N LEU A 246 -2.69 -54.82 7.09
CA LEU A 246 -2.03 -54.32 8.29
C LEU A 246 -0.79 -53.47 7.96
N GLU A 247 0.05 -53.94 7.04
CA GLU A 247 1.23 -53.21 6.54
C GLU A 247 0.81 -51.89 5.89
N THR A 248 -0.19 -51.92 5.01
CA THR A 248 -0.73 -50.71 4.36
C THR A 248 -1.30 -49.70 5.37
N ILE A 249 -2.02 -50.19 6.40
CA ILE A 249 -2.53 -49.33 7.48
C ILE A 249 -1.37 -48.72 8.28
N HIS A 250 -0.31 -49.50 8.53
CA HIS A 250 0.86 -49.02 9.26
C HIS A 250 1.59 -47.91 8.49
N GLU A 251 1.84 -48.12 7.20
CA GLU A 251 2.45 -47.12 6.31
C GLU A 251 1.62 -45.83 6.25
N LYS A 252 0.30 -45.94 6.06
CA LYS A 252 -0.59 -44.77 6.03
C LYS A 252 -0.60 -44.02 7.36
N ASN A 253 -0.54 -44.73 8.50
CA ASN A 253 -0.42 -44.09 9.80
C ASN A 253 0.90 -43.32 9.94
N LEU A 254 2.01 -43.87 9.45
CA LEU A 254 3.31 -43.20 9.46
C LEU A 254 3.28 -41.91 8.62
N VAL A 255 2.69 -41.95 7.42
CA VAL A 255 2.52 -40.77 6.56
C VAL A 255 1.68 -39.69 7.26
N ILE A 256 0.57 -40.06 7.90
CA ILE A 256 -0.25 -39.11 8.66
C ILE A 256 0.52 -38.51 9.84
N GLN A 257 1.35 -39.30 10.53
CA GLN A 257 2.19 -38.79 11.61
C GLN A 257 3.21 -37.76 11.12
N HIS A 258 3.91 -38.04 10.01
CA HIS A 258 4.81 -37.08 9.39
C HIS A 258 4.08 -35.81 8.95
N GLN A 259 2.90 -35.94 8.32
CA GLN A 259 2.10 -34.78 7.91
C GLN A 259 1.68 -33.92 9.11
N ARG A 260 1.26 -34.54 10.22
CA ARG A 260 0.91 -33.81 11.45
C ARG A 260 2.10 -33.07 12.02
N HIS A 261 3.29 -33.67 11.99
CA HIS A 261 4.53 -33.02 12.42
C HIS A 261 4.85 -31.79 11.56
N THR A 262 4.79 -31.93 10.23
CA THR A 262 5.00 -30.83 9.28
C THR A 262 3.98 -29.70 9.49
N ASN A 263 2.70 -30.05 9.65
CA ASN A 263 1.64 -29.07 9.92
C ASN A 263 1.88 -28.33 11.24
N ARG A 264 2.45 -28.99 12.26
CA ARG A 264 2.82 -28.35 13.53
C ARG A 264 3.92 -27.32 13.33
N ILE A 265 4.94 -27.62 12.53
CA ILE A 265 6.02 -26.68 12.19
C ILE A 265 5.45 -25.48 11.41
N LEU A 266 4.61 -25.74 10.40
CA LEU A 266 3.96 -24.68 9.63
C LEU A 266 3.09 -23.79 10.52
N GLY A 267 2.28 -24.38 11.40
CA GLY A 267 1.46 -23.64 12.37
C GLY A 267 2.29 -22.74 13.27
N ASN A 268 3.42 -23.23 13.79
CA ASN A 268 4.34 -22.41 14.58
C ASN A 268 4.89 -21.22 13.77
N ARG A 269 5.31 -21.45 12.52
CA ARG A 269 5.83 -20.38 11.64
C ARG A 269 4.76 -19.34 11.31
N VAL A 270 3.53 -19.77 11.05
CA VAL A 270 2.39 -18.86 10.84
C VAL A 270 2.16 -18.01 12.08
N GLY A 271 2.14 -18.61 13.27
CA GLY A 271 2.03 -17.87 14.53
C GLY A 271 3.17 -16.86 14.75
N ASP A 272 4.40 -17.20 14.37
CA ASP A 272 5.53 -16.27 14.42
C ASP A 272 5.36 -15.09 13.47
N LEU A 273 4.88 -15.34 12.25
CA LEU A 273 4.59 -14.32 11.26
C LEU A 273 3.45 -13.41 11.70
N GLU A 274 2.37 -13.96 12.26
CA GLU A 274 1.26 -13.18 12.82
C GLU A 274 1.72 -12.27 13.97
N ARG A 275 2.62 -12.76 14.83
CA ARG A 275 3.22 -11.94 15.89
C ARG A 275 4.07 -10.82 15.32
N LYS A 276 4.93 -11.12 14.34
CA LYS A 276 5.75 -10.10 13.66
C LYS A 276 4.89 -9.06 12.94
N LEU A 277 3.82 -9.49 12.28
CA LEU A 277 2.87 -8.61 11.62
C LEU A 277 2.22 -7.64 12.62
N LYS A 278 1.70 -8.15 13.75
CA LYS A 278 1.14 -7.32 14.82
C LYS A 278 2.15 -6.31 15.38
N THR A 279 3.41 -6.72 15.59
CA THR A 279 4.46 -5.79 16.05
C THR A 279 4.70 -4.69 15.01
N LEU A 280 4.74 -5.05 13.73
CA LEU A 280 4.94 -4.09 12.65
C LEU A 280 3.73 -3.13 12.49
N GLU A 281 2.50 -3.60 12.70
CA GLU A 281 1.29 -2.76 12.76
C GLU A 281 1.33 -1.77 13.93
N VAL A 282 1.69 -2.23 15.13
CA VAL A 282 1.78 -1.38 16.35
C VAL A 282 2.90 -0.35 16.22
N SER A 283 4.01 -0.72 15.58
CA SER A 283 5.16 0.17 15.39
C SER A 283 4.98 1.25 14.32
N GLY A 284 3.85 1.26 13.60
CA GLY A 284 3.58 2.24 12.54
C GLY A 284 4.47 2.08 11.30
N LEU A 285 5.33 1.04 11.25
CA LEU A 285 6.17 0.72 10.09
C LEU A 285 5.37 0.25 8.86
N TRP A 286 4.05 0.03 9.01
CA TRP A 286 3.13 -0.32 7.91
C TRP A 286 2.43 0.88 7.27
N SER A 287 2.61 2.09 7.78
CA SER A 287 2.25 3.30 7.01
C SER A 287 3.42 3.69 6.12
N LEU A 288 3.48 3.11 4.93
CA LEU A 288 4.20 3.71 3.79
C LEU A 288 3.24 4.67 3.05
N PRO A 289 3.77 5.79 2.51
CA PRO A 289 2.99 6.90 1.97
C PRO A 289 2.21 6.56 0.70
#